data_AF-A0A2U2AS15-F1
#
_entry.id   AF-A0A2U2AS15-F1
#
_cell.length_a   1.000
_cell.length_b   1.000
_cell.length_c   1.000
_cell.angle_alpha   90.00
_cell.angle_beta   90.00
_cell.angle_gamma   90.00
#
_symmetry.space_group_name_H-M   'P 1'
#
loop_
_entity.id
_entity.type
_entity.pdbx_description
1 polymer ?
#
loop_
_entity_poly.entity_id
_entity_poly.type
_entity_poly.pdbx_seq_one_letter_code
_entity_poly.pdbx_strand_id
1 'polypeptide(L)'
;MPKNFIQDIAGRLHDALPDGVKNAGGEVERVVKEGVDSALSNFKFVRYEEFEIQEKVLLKTREKLEILTHRVAELEAKLDQLLLEKELEESGEKEAL
;
A
#
# COMPACT_ATOMS: atom_id res chain seq x y z
N MET A 1 -1.79 -19.12 3.96
CA MET A 1 -0.31 -19.17 3.93
C MET A 1 0.19 -20.56 3.56
N PRO A 2 1.12 -20.71 2.60
CA PRO A 2 1.72 -22.01 2.28
C PRO A 2 2.58 -22.48 3.46
N LYS A 3 2.31 -23.70 3.96
CA LYS A 3 2.95 -24.29 5.15
C LYS A 3 4.47 -24.52 5.00
N ASN A 4 5.01 -24.34 3.79
CA ASN A 4 6.37 -24.76 3.43
C ASN A 4 7.39 -23.62 3.41
N PHE A 5 6.99 -22.34 3.41
CA PHE A 5 7.93 -21.21 3.32
C PHE A 5 8.90 -21.15 4.51
N ILE A 6 8.41 -21.47 5.71
CA ILE A 6 9.22 -21.51 6.93
C ILE A 6 10.18 -22.70 6.91
N GLN A 7 9.72 -23.86 6.41
CA GLN A 7 10.59 -25.04 6.23
C GLN A 7 11.68 -24.78 5.17
N ASP A 8 11.35 -24.10 4.08
CA ASP A 8 12.30 -23.75 3.02
C ASP A 8 13.36 -22.75 3.50
N ILE A 9 12.97 -21.77 4.32
CA ILE A 9 13.92 -20.84 4.95
C ILE A 9 14.81 -21.57 5.96
N ALA A 10 14.23 -22.42 6.80
CA ALA A 10 14.99 -23.20 7.78
C ALA A 10 16.01 -24.13 7.10
N GLY A 11 15.62 -24.79 6.00
CA GLY A 11 16.52 -25.61 5.19
C GLY A 11 17.66 -24.81 4.58
N ARG A 12 17.38 -23.66 3.97
CA ARG A 12 18.41 -22.78 3.39
C ARG A 12 19.37 -22.21 4.43
N LEU A 13 18.87 -21.90 5.63
CA LEU A 13 19.71 -21.46 6.76
C LEU A 13 20.61 -22.59 7.24
N HIS A 14 20.10 -23.81 7.31
CA HIS A 14 20.89 -24.99 7.66
C HIS A 14 21.99 -25.27 6.64
N ASP A 15 21.68 -25.16 5.35
CA ASP A 15 22.64 -25.38 4.25
C ASP A 15 23.77 -24.32 4.25
N ALA A 16 23.47 -23.09 4.69
CA ALA A 16 24.40 -21.97 4.78
C ALA A 16 25.33 -22.01 6.02
N LEU A 17 25.14 -22.94 6.95
CA LEU A 17 26.02 -23.05 8.12
C LEU A 17 27.38 -23.68 7.75
N PRO A 18 28.52 -23.19 8.30
CA PRO A 18 29.84 -23.76 8.08
C PRO A 18 29.94 -25.21 8.58
N ASP A 19 30.74 -26.05 7.92
CA ASP A 19 30.83 -27.49 8.23
C ASP A 19 31.29 -27.78 9.68
N GLY A 20 32.06 -26.88 10.30
CA GLY A 20 32.41 -26.98 11.73
C GLY A 20 31.23 -26.87 12.69
N VAL A 21 30.14 -26.23 12.27
CA VAL A 21 28.88 -26.09 13.03
C VAL A 21 27.94 -27.27 12.75
N LYS A 22 27.94 -27.80 11.52
CA LYS A 22 27.19 -29.01 11.15
C LYS A 22 27.64 -30.24 11.96
N ASN A 23 28.94 -30.34 12.25
CA ASN A 23 29.53 -31.45 13.02
C ASN A 23 29.38 -31.32 14.55
N ALA A 24 28.93 -30.17 15.07
CA ALA A 24 28.77 -29.93 16.51
C ALA A 24 27.48 -30.53 17.11
N GLY A 25 26.61 -31.13 16.28
CA GLY A 25 25.57 -32.09 16.66
C GLY A 25 24.47 -31.62 17.61
N GLY A 26 23.24 -31.49 17.10
CA GLY A 26 21.98 -31.50 17.85
C GLY A 26 21.67 -30.27 18.72
N GLU A 27 22.59 -29.85 19.57
CA GLU A 27 22.37 -28.76 20.52
C GLU A 27 22.46 -27.39 19.84
N VAL A 28 23.44 -27.22 18.93
CA VAL A 28 23.54 -26.02 18.09
C VAL A 28 22.39 -25.93 17.10
N GLU A 29 21.98 -27.08 16.53
CA GLU A 29 20.83 -27.14 15.64
C GLU A 29 19.53 -26.72 16.36
N ARG A 30 19.33 -27.20 17.59
CA ARG A 30 18.18 -26.80 18.43
C ARG A 30 18.20 -25.30 18.73
N VAL A 31 19.34 -24.74 19.12
CA VAL A 31 19.48 -23.31 19.43
C VAL A 31 19.28 -22.43 18.18
N VAL A 32 19.80 -22.86 17.02
CA VAL A 32 19.58 -22.16 15.75
C VAL A 32 18.10 -22.22 15.36
N LYS A 33 17.45 -23.38 15.50
CA LYS A 33 16.02 -23.52 15.20
C LYS A 33 15.16 -22.66 16.12
N GLU A 34 15.42 -22.67 17.42
CA GLU A 34 14.71 -21.82 18.40
C GLU A 34 14.97 -20.33 18.15
N GLY A 35 16.20 -19.97 17.77
CA GLY A 35 16.56 -18.61 17.37
C GLY A 35 15.85 -18.14 16.10
N VAL A 36 15.73 -19.01 15.10
CA VAL A 36 15.02 -18.75 13.84
C VAL A 36 13.51 -18.67 14.09
N ASP A 37 12.93 -19.60 14.84
CA ASP A 37 11.49 -19.58 15.19
C ASP A 37 11.14 -18.32 16.00
N SER A 38 12.00 -17.91 16.93
CA SER A 38 11.86 -16.67 17.69
C SER A 38 12.04 -15.43 16.81
N ALA A 39 13.04 -15.39 15.94
CA ALA A 39 13.25 -14.29 15.00
C ALA A 39 12.05 -14.13 14.04
N LEU A 40 11.53 -15.24 13.50
CA LEU A 40 10.36 -15.28 12.63
C LEU A 40 9.08 -14.87 13.37
N SER A 41 8.92 -15.22 14.66
CA SER A 41 7.79 -14.71 15.47
C SER A 41 7.83 -13.19 15.69
N ASN A 42 9.04 -12.60 15.65
CA ASN A 42 9.25 -11.16 15.78
C ASN A 42 9.16 -10.41 14.44
N PHE A 43 9.24 -11.11 13.30
CA PHE A 43 8.87 -10.54 12.01
C PHE A 43 7.36 -10.34 12.00
N LYS A 44 6.92 -9.08 12.04
CA LYS A 44 5.54 -8.71 11.74
C LYS A 44 5.27 -9.07 10.27
N PHE A 45 4.85 -10.29 10.02
CA PHE A 45 4.28 -10.65 8.74
C PHE A 45 3.04 -9.78 8.56
N VAL A 46 3.13 -8.77 7.70
CA VAL A 46 1.91 -8.20 7.10
C VAL A 46 1.27 -9.39 6.41
N ARG A 47 0.14 -9.84 6.93
CA ARG A 47 -0.54 -10.98 6.33
C ARG A 47 -0.89 -10.55 4.91
N TYR A 48 -0.67 -11.43 3.95
CA TYR A 48 -0.98 -11.14 2.55
C TYR A 48 -2.42 -10.60 2.38
N GLU A 49 -3.35 -11.08 3.22
CA GLU A 49 -4.72 -10.57 3.31
C GLU A 49 -4.82 -9.08 3.70
N GLU A 50 -3.99 -8.58 4.61
CA GLU A 50 -3.97 -7.17 5.02
C GLU A 50 -3.39 -6.27 3.92
N PHE A 51 -2.42 -6.79 3.16
CA PHE A 51 -1.87 -6.11 1.98
C PHE A 51 -2.93 -5.97 0.88
N GLU A 52 -3.65 -7.04 0.54
CA GLU A 52 -4.72 -7.00 -0.46
C GLU A 52 -5.86 -6.03 -0.07
N ILE A 53 -6.18 -5.95 1.23
CA ILE A 53 -7.19 -5.00 1.72
C ILE A 53 -6.71 -3.56 1.51
N GLN A 54 -5.45 -3.26 1.84
CA GLN A 54 -4.87 -1.93 1.63
C GLN A 54 -4.84 -1.55 0.15
N GLU A 55 -4.50 -2.48 -0.74
CA GLU A 55 -4.53 -2.27 -2.19
C GLU A 55 -5.95 -1.93 -2.69
N LYS A 56 -6.97 -2.68 -2.24
CA LYS A 56 -8.37 -2.40 -2.58
C LYS A 56 -8.84 -1.04 -2.06
N VAL A 57 -8.45 -0.67 -0.84
CA VAL A 57 -8.77 0.63 -0.25
C VAL A 57 -8.10 1.75 -1.04
N LEU A 58 -6.85 1.58 -1.46
CA LEU A 58 -6.13 2.55 -2.29
C LEU A 58 -6.79 2.73 -3.65
N LEU A 59 -7.15 1.64 -4.33
CA LEU A 59 -7.87 1.69 -5.62
C LEU A 59 -9.17 2.47 -5.50
N LYS A 60 -10.02 2.11 -4.51
CA LYS A 60 -11.28 2.80 -4.26
C LYS A 60 -11.09 4.28 -3.91
N THR A 61 -9.98 4.62 -3.25
CA THR A 61 -9.67 6.02 -2.90
C THR A 61 -9.26 6.81 -4.13
N ARG A 62 -8.48 6.21 -5.04
CA ARG A 62 -8.13 6.82 -6.33
C ARG A 62 -9.35 7.07 -7.19
N GLU A 63 -10.23 6.08 -7.34
CA GLU A 63 -11.48 6.23 -8.10
C GLU A 63 -12.35 7.38 -7.53
N LYS A 64 -12.53 7.42 -6.21
CA LYS A 64 -13.28 8.50 -5.56
C LYS A 64 -12.63 9.87 -5.74
N LEU A 65 -11.30 9.92 -5.70
CA LEU A 65 -10.54 11.15 -5.92
C LEU A 65 -10.77 11.67 -7.33
N GLU A 66 -10.66 10.80 -8.35
CA GLU A 66 -10.91 11.17 -9.75
C GLU A 66 -12.33 11.72 -9.96
N ILE A 67 -13.34 11.05 -9.39
CA ILE A 67 -14.73 11.53 -9.45
C ILE A 67 -14.88 12.92 -8.81
N LEU A 68 -14.26 13.12 -7.64
CA LEU A 68 -14.34 14.41 -6.95
C LEU A 68 -13.61 15.50 -7.73
N THR A 69 -12.42 15.22 -8.26
CA THR A 69 -11.68 16.15 -9.13
C THR A 69 -12.52 16.55 -10.34
N HIS A 70 -13.19 15.59 -10.99
CA HIS A 70 -14.04 15.90 -12.13
C HIS A 70 -15.24 16.78 -11.74
N ARG A 71 -15.92 16.45 -10.64
CA ARG A 71 -17.04 17.26 -10.12
C ARG A 71 -16.62 18.68 -9.75
N VAL A 72 -15.43 18.86 -9.18
CA VAL A 72 -14.90 20.19 -8.87
C VAL A 72 -14.63 20.97 -10.15
N ALA A 73 -13.98 20.36 -11.14
CA ALA A 73 -13.72 21.01 -12.43
C ALA A 73 -15.01 21.42 -13.16
N GLU A 74 -16.06 20.59 -13.12
CA GLU A 74 -17.38 20.96 -13.67
C GLU A 74 -18.02 22.15 -12.94
N LEU A 75 -17.88 22.21 -11.62
CA LEU A 75 -18.42 23.31 -10.81
C LEU A 75 -17.65 24.60 -11.05
N GLU A 76 -16.33 24.54 -11.13
CA GLU A 76 -15.46 25.67 -11.47
C GLU A 76 -15.81 26.20 -12.87
N ALA A 77 -15.96 25.34 -13.88
CA ALA A 77 -16.36 25.75 -15.22
C ALA A 77 -17.75 26.43 -15.26
N LYS A 78 -18.71 25.93 -14.48
CA LYS A 78 -20.03 26.56 -14.36
C LYS A 78 -19.95 27.92 -13.67
N LEU A 79 -19.12 28.04 -12.65
CA LEU A 79 -18.92 29.31 -11.96
C LEU A 79 -18.30 30.35 -12.90
N ASP A 80 -17.28 29.96 -13.68
CA ASP A 80 -16.66 30.84 -14.67
C ASP A 80 -17.66 31.29 -15.75
N GLN A 81 -18.53 30.38 -16.22
CA GLN A 81 -19.61 30.73 -17.14
C GLN A 81 -20.58 31.76 -16.55
N LEU A 82 -21.03 31.55 -15.31
CA LEU A 82 -21.94 32.48 -14.63
C LEU A 82 -21.30 33.85 -14.38
N LEU A 83 -20.00 33.89 -14.08
CA LEU A 83 -19.27 35.14 -13.91
C LEU A 83 -19.16 35.90 -15.24
N LEU A 84 -18.87 35.20 -16.34
CA LEU A 84 -18.83 35.79 -17.67
C LEU A 84 -20.21 36.32 -18.10
N GLU A 85 -21.28 35.55 -17.87
CA GLU A 85 -22.66 35.99 -18.14
C GLU A 85 -23.01 37.27 -17.37
N LYS A 86 -22.63 37.33 -16.09
CA LYS A 86 -22.87 38.50 -15.26
C LYS A 86 -22.06 39.74 -15.70
N GLU A 87 -20.80 39.56 -16.09
CA GLU A 87 -19.98 40.65 -16.63
C GLU A 87 -20.53 41.20 -17.95
N LEU A 88 -21.08 40.32 -18.81
CA LEU A 88 -21.75 40.73 -20.04
C LEU A 88 -23.03 41.51 -19.77
N GLU A 89 -23.86 41.09 -18.81
CA GLU A 89 -25.07 41.82 -18.39
C GLU A 89 -24.73 43.22 -17.83
N GLU A 90 -23.73 43.32 -16.95
CA GLU A 90 -23.28 44.59 -16.37
C GLU A 90 -22.65 45.54 -17.40
N SER A 91 -22.08 45.00 -18.49
CA SER A 91 -21.54 45.80 -19.60
C SER A 91 -22.64 46.36 -20.51
N GLY A 92 -23.67 45.55 -20.80
CA GLY A 92 -24.81 45.96 -21.62
C GLY A 92 -25.69 47.03 -20.95
N GLU A 93 -25.83 46.98 -19.62
CA GLU A 93 -26.54 48.01 -18.86
C GLU A 93 -25.79 49.36 -18.84
N LYS A 94 -24.45 49.35 -18.91
CA LYS A 94 -23.63 50.57 -18.94
C LYS A 94 -23.58 51.24 -20.31
N GLU A 95 -23.76 50.50 -21.41
CA GLU A 95 -23.84 51.08 -22.75
C GLU A 95 -25.25 51.62 -23.09
N ALA A 96 -26.28 51.21 -22.34
CA ALA A 96 -27.67 51.65 -22.53
C ALA A 96 -28.07 52.91 -21.74
N LEU A 97 -27.16 53.47 -20.92
CA LEU A 97 -27.33 54.66 -20.07
C LEU A 97 -26.50 55.85 -20.61
#